data_AF-A0A7Y4F155-F1
#
_entry.id   AF-A0A7Y4F155-F1
#
_cell.length_a   1.000
_cell.length_b   1.000
_cell.length_c   1.000
_cell.angle_alpha   90.00
_cell.angle_beta   90.00
_cell.angle_gamma   90.00
#
_symmetry.space_group_name_H-M   'P 1'
#
loop_
_entity.id
_entity.type
_entity.pdbx_description
1 polymer ?
#
loop_
_entity_poly.entity_id
_entity_poly.type
_entity_poly.pdbx_seq_one_letter_code
_entity_poly.pdbx_strand_id
1 'polypeptide(L)'
;MSHMAYKRAQAGLVGLLVLAIVAVFMTALLYLTKHLEYKSVMGRYHSVAGDMLSVAKSWEESMNYACVVDTVPLSMALNDLSLPKSASSKNYENLSFAYQPPPALSISVTAKLNGKGANIVSNRIRSELGSYQFGSEVAITTTDEEVVIEVRRVSETSKIIFDKVRSNSQAIQSSMWLGGSKVFDNNGC
;
A
#
# COMPACT_ATOMS: atom_id res chain seq x y z
N MET A 1 15.03 -55.68 -47.11
CA MET A 1 15.44 -55.46 -45.70
C MET A 1 15.10 -54.04 -45.20
N SER A 2 14.02 -53.41 -45.68
CA SER A 2 13.85 -51.95 -45.61
C SER A 2 12.55 -51.48 -44.93
N HIS A 3 11.55 -52.35 -44.75
CA HIS A 3 10.22 -51.93 -44.30
C HIS A 3 10.04 -51.93 -42.76
N MET A 4 10.74 -52.82 -42.03
CA MET A 4 10.70 -52.85 -40.54
C MET A 4 11.55 -51.75 -39.90
N ALA A 5 12.73 -51.44 -40.48
CA ALA A 5 13.60 -50.38 -39.99
C ALA A 5 12.93 -49.00 -40.13
N TYR A 6 12.24 -48.77 -41.24
CA TYR A 6 11.47 -47.55 -41.47
C TYR A 6 10.33 -47.35 -40.45
N LYS A 7 9.55 -48.39 -40.15
CA LYS A 7 8.47 -48.32 -39.15
C LYS A 7 8.99 -48.05 -37.73
N ARG A 8 10.15 -48.60 -37.35
CA ARG A 8 10.78 -48.32 -36.04
C ARG A 8 11.36 -46.90 -35.96
N ALA A 9 11.96 -46.40 -37.04
CA ALA A 9 12.43 -45.02 -37.11
C ALA A 9 11.27 -44.02 -37.06
N GLN A 10 10.15 -44.30 -37.74
CA GLN A 10 8.94 -43.48 -37.70
C GLN A 10 8.33 -43.43 -36.28
N ALA A 11 8.25 -44.57 -35.60
CA ALA A 11 7.76 -44.62 -34.21
C ALA A 11 8.66 -43.85 -33.23
N GLY A 12 9.99 -43.89 -33.40
CA GLY A 12 10.92 -43.10 -32.59
C GLY A 12 10.77 -41.59 -32.81
N LEU A 13 10.53 -41.17 -34.06
CA LEU A 13 10.37 -39.75 -34.42
C LEU A 13 9.03 -39.18 -33.92
N VAL A 14 7.95 -39.97 -33.99
CA VAL A 14 6.65 -39.62 -33.39
C VAL A 14 6.75 -39.54 -31.87
N GLY A 15 7.45 -40.48 -31.22
CA GLY A 15 7.70 -40.45 -29.78
C GLY A 15 8.46 -39.18 -29.33
N LEU A 16 9.49 -38.78 -30.06
CA LEU A 16 10.22 -37.52 -29.83
C LEU A 16 9.34 -36.28 -30.02
N LEU A 17 8.49 -36.28 -31.06
CA LEU A 17 7.58 -35.18 -31.33
C LEU A 17 6.55 -35.01 -30.19
N VAL A 18 5.99 -36.12 -29.69
CA VAL A 18 5.07 -36.11 -28.54
C VAL A 18 5.78 -35.58 -27.29
N LEU A 19 7.00 -36.02 -27.00
CA LEU A 19 7.78 -35.53 -25.86
C LEU A 19 8.08 -34.02 -25.98
N ALA A 20 8.42 -33.54 -27.17
CA ALA A 20 8.64 -32.12 -27.42
C ALA A 20 7.37 -31.29 -27.20
N ILE A 21 6.22 -31.76 -27.69
CA ILE A 21 4.92 -31.09 -27.48
C ILE A 21 4.57 -31.05 -25.99
N VAL A 22 4.76 -32.16 -25.26
CA VAL A 22 4.52 -32.22 -23.81
C VAL A 22 5.45 -31.26 -23.06
N ALA A 23 6.74 -31.20 -23.42
CA ALA A 23 7.68 -30.29 -22.79
C ALA A 23 7.30 -28.81 -23.01
N VAL A 24 6.92 -28.44 -24.24
CA VAL A 24 6.44 -27.08 -24.57
C VAL A 24 5.15 -26.77 -23.79
N PHE A 25 4.21 -27.71 -23.74
CA PHE A 25 2.96 -27.54 -23.00
C PHE A 25 3.18 -27.37 -21.50
N MET A 26 4.05 -28.18 -20.89
CA MET A 26 4.42 -28.06 -19.48
C MET A 26 5.11 -26.72 -19.18
N THR A 27 5.97 -26.25 -20.08
CA THR A 27 6.64 -24.95 -19.93
C THR A 27 5.63 -23.80 -20.03
N ALA A 28 4.67 -23.88 -20.96
CA ALA A 28 3.61 -22.90 -21.11
C ALA A 28 2.68 -22.87 -19.88
N LEU A 29 2.33 -24.03 -19.32
CA LEU A 29 1.55 -24.13 -18.08
C LEU A 29 2.29 -23.52 -16.89
N LEU A 30 3.58 -23.82 -16.73
CA LEU A 30 4.40 -23.24 -15.65
C LEU A 30 4.55 -21.72 -15.78
N TYR A 31 4.64 -21.22 -17.01
CA TYR A 31 4.64 -19.78 -17.25
C TYR A 31 3.30 -19.15 -16.87
N LEU A 32 2.19 -19.76 -17.30
CA LEU A 32 0.85 -19.26 -17.03
C LEU A 32 0.54 -19.26 -15.53
N THR A 33 0.90 -20.33 -14.81
CA THR A 33 0.67 -20.43 -13.36
C THR A 33 1.46 -19.36 -12.61
N LYS A 34 2.75 -19.17 -12.94
CA LYS A 34 3.57 -18.08 -12.36
C LYS A 34 3.00 -16.70 -12.67
N HIS A 35 2.49 -16.49 -13.88
CA HIS A 35 1.92 -15.20 -14.27
C HIS A 35 0.61 -14.91 -13.53
N LEU A 36 -0.27 -15.90 -13.38
CA LEU A 36 -1.51 -15.78 -12.62
C LEU A 36 -1.24 -15.54 -11.13
N GLU A 37 -0.28 -16.27 -10.55
CA GLU A 37 0.14 -16.08 -9.17
C GLU A 37 0.69 -14.66 -8.95
N TYR A 38 1.58 -14.19 -9.84
CA TYR A 38 2.10 -12.83 -9.79
C TYR A 38 0.99 -11.77 -9.87
N LYS A 39 0.03 -11.92 -10.79
CA LYS A 39 -1.10 -10.99 -10.94
C LYS A 39 -1.97 -10.97 -9.68
N SER A 40 -2.24 -12.13 -9.09
CA SER A 40 -3.00 -12.25 -7.85
C SER A 40 -2.27 -11.59 -6.66
N VAL A 41 -0.97 -11.84 -6.52
CA VAL A 41 -0.13 -11.24 -5.48
C VAL A 41 -0.08 -9.71 -5.62
N MET A 42 0.16 -9.20 -6.83
CA MET A 42 0.16 -7.75 -7.09
C MET A 42 -1.20 -7.11 -6.82
N GLY A 43 -2.29 -7.77 -7.21
CA GLY A 43 -3.65 -7.32 -6.92
C GLY A 43 -3.91 -7.18 -5.42
N ARG A 44 -3.44 -8.14 -4.60
CA ARG A 44 -3.54 -8.07 -3.14
C ARG A 44 -2.79 -6.88 -2.57
N TYR A 45 -1.53 -6.66 -2.96
CA TYR A 45 -0.74 -5.53 -2.45
C TYR A 45 -1.29 -4.17 -2.89
N HIS A 46 -1.82 -4.05 -4.12
CA HIS A 46 -2.51 -2.83 -4.53
C HIS A 46 -3.78 -2.58 -3.71
N SER A 47 -4.53 -3.62 -3.36
CA SER A 47 -5.69 -3.47 -2.46
C SER A 47 -5.25 -2.94 -1.09
N VAL A 48 -4.21 -3.53 -0.50
CA VAL A 48 -3.68 -3.07 0.81
C VAL A 48 -3.28 -1.59 0.76
N ALA A 49 -2.57 -1.16 -0.29
CA ALA A 49 -2.22 0.25 -0.47
C ALA A 49 -3.45 1.17 -0.52
N GLY A 50 -4.46 0.79 -1.31
CA GLY A 50 -5.72 1.54 -1.42
C GLY A 50 -6.52 1.56 -0.12
N ASP A 51 -6.46 0.48 0.67
CA ASP A 51 -7.09 0.37 1.98
C ASP A 51 -6.45 1.33 2.98
N MET A 52 -5.12 1.36 3.05
CA MET A 52 -4.39 2.29 3.91
C MET A 52 -4.71 3.75 3.56
N LEU A 53 -4.71 4.11 2.28
CA LEU A 53 -5.06 5.46 1.83
C LEU A 53 -6.52 5.83 2.11
N SER A 54 -7.44 4.87 1.97
CA SER A 54 -8.86 5.08 2.28
C SER A 54 -9.10 5.35 3.76
N VAL A 55 -8.42 4.60 4.65
CA VAL A 55 -8.49 4.82 6.10
C VAL A 55 -7.92 6.19 6.45
N ALA A 56 -6.75 6.51 5.91
CA ALA A 56 -6.09 7.79 6.09
C ALA A 56 -6.97 8.97 5.67
N LYS A 57 -7.63 8.86 4.52
CA LYS A 57 -8.50 9.92 4.00
C LYS A 57 -9.78 10.08 4.81
N SER A 58 -10.41 8.97 5.20
CA SER A 58 -11.62 9.00 6.01
C SER A 58 -11.36 9.65 7.37
N TRP A 59 -10.19 9.42 7.98
CA TRP A 59 -9.79 10.14 9.18
C TRP A 59 -9.70 11.66 8.95
N GLU A 60 -9.06 12.10 7.86
CA GLU A 60 -8.94 13.53 7.57
C GLU A 60 -10.32 14.19 7.41
N GLU A 61 -11.25 13.53 6.71
CA GLU A 61 -12.63 13.97 6.54
C GLU A 61 -13.38 14.02 7.88
N SER A 62 -13.25 13.00 8.72
CA SER A 62 -13.81 12.96 10.06
C SER A 62 -13.27 14.10 10.95
N MET A 63 -11.97 14.39 10.88
CA MET A 63 -11.38 15.52 11.63
C MET A 63 -11.84 16.87 11.07
N ASN A 64 -12.01 17.01 9.75
CA ASN A 64 -12.56 18.24 9.17
C ASN A 64 -13.98 18.48 9.68
N TYR A 65 -14.80 17.43 9.75
CA TYR A 65 -16.14 17.52 10.33
C TYR A 65 -16.09 17.86 11.83
N ALA A 66 -15.26 17.16 12.61
CA ALA A 66 -15.11 17.40 14.04
C ALA A 66 -14.71 18.84 14.37
N CYS A 67 -13.89 19.47 13.52
CA CYS A 67 -13.54 20.88 13.64
C CYS A 67 -14.69 21.84 13.33
N VAL A 68 -15.62 21.47 12.45
CA VAL A 68 -16.81 22.29 12.16
C VAL A 68 -17.80 22.27 13.34
N VAL A 69 -17.87 21.15 14.06
CA VAL A 69 -18.78 20.98 15.21
C VAL A 69 -18.11 21.18 16.57
N ASP A 70 -16.83 21.56 16.59
CA ASP A 70 -16.01 21.79 17.79
C ASP A 70 -15.95 20.61 18.79
N THR A 71 -15.86 19.38 18.25
CA THR A 71 -15.80 18.15 19.06
C THR A 71 -14.73 17.19 18.55
N VAL A 72 -13.46 17.59 18.62
CA VAL A 72 -12.34 16.69 18.28
C VAL A 72 -12.28 15.54 19.30
N PRO A 73 -12.31 14.27 18.86
CA PRO A 73 -12.39 13.14 19.77
C PRO A 73 -11.05 12.87 20.47
N LEU A 74 -11.10 12.50 21.75
CA LEU A 74 -9.91 12.09 22.53
C LEU A 74 -9.46 10.66 22.23
N SER A 75 -10.32 9.85 21.62
CA SER A 75 -10.04 8.49 21.20
C SER A 75 -10.75 8.19 19.90
N MET A 76 -10.12 7.41 19.03
CA MET A 76 -10.71 6.95 17.79
C MET A 76 -10.19 5.55 17.49
N ALA A 77 -11.09 4.68 17.07
CA ALA A 77 -10.79 3.38 16.51
C ALA A 77 -11.12 3.37 15.02
N LEU A 78 -10.61 2.36 14.31
CA LEU A 78 -10.88 2.18 12.88
C LEU A 78 -12.39 2.15 12.56
N ASN A 79 -13.20 1.60 13.46
CA ASN A 79 -14.65 1.48 13.29
C ASN A 79 -15.41 2.81 13.42
N ASP A 80 -14.78 3.85 13.95
CA ASP A 80 -15.38 5.18 14.06
C ASP A 80 -15.28 5.96 12.73
N LEU A 81 -14.48 5.45 11.78
CA LEU A 81 -14.29 6.06 10.47
C LEU A 81 -15.44 5.70 9.52
N SER A 82 -15.92 6.71 8.79
CA SER A 82 -16.92 6.53 7.74
C SER A 82 -16.28 5.99 6.46
N LEU A 83 -15.84 4.73 6.50
CA LEU A 83 -15.17 4.09 5.39
C LEU A 83 -16.14 3.86 4.20
N PRO A 84 -15.65 3.88 2.94
CA PRO A 84 -16.50 3.71 1.75
C PRO A 84 -17.35 2.44 1.84
N LYS A 85 -18.55 2.40 1.24
CA LYS A 85 -19.43 1.20 1.33
C LYS A 85 -18.78 -0.12 0.87
N SER A 86 -17.80 -0.07 -0.03
CA SER A 86 -16.99 -1.23 -0.41
C SER A 86 -16.13 -1.79 0.75
N ALA A 87 -15.91 -1.01 1.81
CA ALA A 87 -15.19 -1.36 3.02
C ALA A 87 -15.86 -2.49 3.82
N SER A 88 -17.18 -2.67 3.72
CA SER A 88 -17.87 -3.79 4.37
C SER A 88 -17.40 -5.16 3.88
N SER A 89 -16.84 -5.21 2.67
CA SER A 89 -16.21 -6.41 2.08
C SER A 89 -14.69 -6.45 2.21
N LYS A 90 -14.06 -5.36 2.70
CA LYS A 90 -12.61 -5.25 2.84
C LYS A 90 -12.19 -5.78 4.21
N ASN A 91 -11.27 -6.74 4.20
CA ASN A 91 -10.68 -7.25 5.42
C ASN A 91 -9.49 -6.37 5.83
N TYR A 92 -9.69 -5.57 6.88
CA TYR A 92 -8.65 -4.71 7.47
C TYR A 92 -7.86 -5.38 8.59
N GLU A 93 -8.06 -6.67 8.88
CA GLU A 93 -7.36 -7.42 9.95
C GLU A 93 -5.83 -7.40 9.80
N ASN A 94 -5.33 -7.18 8.58
CA ASN A 94 -3.89 -7.09 8.30
C ASN A 94 -3.33 -5.68 8.51
N LEU A 95 -4.16 -4.73 8.94
CA LEU A 95 -3.78 -3.36 9.25
C LEU A 95 -3.87 -3.12 10.76
N SER A 96 -2.91 -2.36 11.30
CA SER A 96 -3.06 -1.73 12.60
C SER A 96 -3.28 -0.24 12.45
N PHE A 97 -4.22 0.29 13.24
CA PHE A 97 -4.58 1.71 13.30
C PHE A 97 -4.21 2.27 14.67
N ALA A 98 -3.48 3.39 14.70
CA ALA A 98 -3.20 4.11 15.92
C ALA A 98 -3.58 5.59 15.73
N TYR A 99 -4.37 6.13 16.66
CA TYR A 99 -4.77 7.53 16.68
C TYR A 99 -4.05 8.25 17.81
N GLN A 100 -3.58 9.46 17.53
CA GLN A 100 -3.01 10.36 18.51
C GLN A 100 -3.90 11.61 18.66
N PRO A 101 -4.44 11.88 19.86
CA PRO A 101 -5.31 13.04 20.10
C PRO A 101 -4.51 14.36 20.15
N PRO A 102 -5.21 15.51 20.25
CA PRO A 102 -4.55 16.81 20.44
C PRO A 102 -3.61 16.79 21.67
N PRO A 103 -2.49 17.54 21.64
CA PRO A 103 -2.10 18.54 20.64
C PRO A 103 -1.36 17.98 19.41
N ALA A 104 -1.17 16.66 19.33
CA ALA A 104 -0.44 16.00 18.27
C ALA A 104 -1.38 15.18 17.37
N LEU A 105 -2.40 15.84 16.80
CA LEU A 105 -3.43 15.19 15.98
C LEU A 105 -2.83 14.45 14.80
N SER A 106 -2.79 13.13 14.90
CA SER A 106 -2.30 12.26 13.84
C SER A 106 -2.96 10.89 13.89
N ILE A 107 -2.78 10.17 12.79
CA ILE A 107 -2.99 8.73 12.73
C ILE A 107 -1.79 8.05 12.11
N SER A 108 -1.60 6.80 12.49
CA SER A 108 -0.75 5.86 11.75
C SER A 108 -1.58 4.65 11.32
N VAL A 109 -1.42 4.28 10.06
CA VAL A 109 -1.95 3.04 9.49
C VAL A 109 -0.77 2.20 9.08
N THR A 110 -0.63 1.02 9.66
CA THR A 110 0.49 0.11 9.41
C THR A 110 0.01 -1.17 8.77
N ALA A 111 0.68 -1.60 7.70
CA ALA A 111 0.51 -2.90 7.09
C ALA A 111 1.76 -3.74 7.32
N LYS A 112 1.61 -4.94 7.91
CA LYS A 112 2.69 -5.93 8.00
C LYS A 112 2.66 -6.82 6.77
N LEU A 113 3.80 -6.92 6.08
CA LEU A 113 3.92 -7.49 4.75
C LEU A 113 5.14 -8.42 4.69
N ASN A 114 4.96 -9.59 4.09
CA ASN A 114 6.06 -10.53 3.93
C ASN A 114 6.90 -10.19 2.69
N GLY A 115 8.21 -10.04 2.88
CA GLY A 115 9.20 -9.93 1.79
C GLY A 115 8.98 -8.72 0.87
N LYS A 116 8.90 -8.94 -0.45
CA LYS A 116 8.83 -7.85 -1.45
C LYS A 116 7.54 -7.01 -1.41
N GLY A 117 6.56 -7.38 -0.58
CA GLY A 117 5.28 -6.69 -0.46
C GLY A 117 5.39 -5.23 -0.04
N ALA A 118 6.30 -4.91 0.89
CA ALA A 118 6.44 -3.55 1.43
C ALA A 118 6.84 -2.52 0.36
N ASN A 119 7.73 -2.90 -0.56
CA ASN A 119 8.12 -2.05 -1.68
C ASN A 119 6.98 -1.82 -2.68
N ILE A 120 6.18 -2.85 -2.96
CA ILE A 120 5.02 -2.75 -3.88
C ILE A 120 3.96 -1.82 -3.28
N VAL A 121 3.61 -2.04 -2.01
CA VAL A 121 2.62 -1.24 -1.29
C VAL A 121 3.07 0.21 -1.18
N SER A 122 4.30 0.47 -0.73
CA SER A 122 4.79 1.84 -0.57
C SER A 122 4.88 2.59 -1.90
N ASN A 123 5.30 1.94 -3.00
CA ASN A 123 5.32 2.55 -4.33
C ASN A 123 3.91 2.88 -4.83
N ARG A 124 2.94 1.99 -4.58
CA ARG A 124 1.55 2.24 -4.93
C ARG A 124 0.99 3.44 -4.17
N ILE A 125 1.21 3.49 -2.85
CA ILE A 125 0.80 4.61 -2.00
C ILE A 125 1.39 5.93 -2.54
N ARG A 126 2.70 5.98 -2.81
CA ARG A 126 3.36 7.17 -3.35
C ARG A 126 2.75 7.61 -4.69
N SER A 127 2.39 6.66 -5.56
CA SER A 127 1.80 6.97 -6.87
C SER A 127 0.37 7.51 -6.79
N GLU A 128 -0.39 7.13 -5.75
CA GLU A 128 -1.80 7.53 -5.59
C GLU A 128 -1.99 8.70 -4.64
N LEU A 129 -0.98 9.08 -3.87
CA LEU A 129 -1.16 10.09 -2.82
C LEU A 129 -1.69 11.43 -3.36
N GLY A 130 -1.24 11.82 -4.55
CA GLY A 130 -1.71 13.02 -5.24
C GLY A 130 -3.19 13.01 -5.59
N SER A 131 -3.80 11.84 -5.84
CA SER A 131 -5.25 11.76 -6.14
C SER A 131 -6.13 11.87 -4.91
N TYR A 132 -5.61 11.60 -3.71
CA TYR A 132 -6.38 11.68 -2.46
C TYR A 132 -6.46 13.11 -1.88
N GLN A 133 -5.62 14.03 -2.37
CA GLN A 133 -5.63 15.46 -2.00
C GLN A 133 -5.71 15.68 -0.48
N PHE A 134 -4.69 15.23 0.25
CA PHE A 134 -4.58 15.50 1.68
C PHE A 134 -4.29 16.98 1.94
N GLY A 135 -5.04 17.59 2.86
CA GLY A 135 -4.70 18.90 3.44
C GLY A 135 -3.76 18.79 4.63
N SER A 136 -3.69 17.60 5.24
CA SER A 136 -2.77 17.23 6.30
C SER A 136 -1.41 16.83 5.73
N GLU A 137 -0.38 16.82 6.58
CA GLU A 137 0.93 16.30 6.20
C GLU A 137 0.89 14.77 6.19
N VAL A 138 1.49 14.16 5.17
CA VAL A 138 1.56 12.69 5.05
C VAL A 138 3.01 12.26 4.96
N ALA A 139 3.39 11.31 5.81
CA ALA A 139 4.68 10.63 5.79
C ALA A 139 4.47 9.14 5.53
N ILE A 140 5.37 8.57 4.73
CA ILE A 140 5.37 7.13 4.42
C ILE A 140 6.70 6.56 4.89
N THR A 141 6.65 5.66 5.85
CA THR A 141 7.80 4.90 6.33
C THR A 141 7.70 3.48 5.78
N THR A 142 8.82 2.93 5.31
CA THR A 142 8.87 1.59 4.73
C THR A 142 10.09 0.87 5.28
N THR A 143 9.87 -0.33 5.82
CA THR A 143 10.92 -1.29 6.16
C THR A 143 10.75 -2.53 5.28
N ASP A 144 11.59 -3.54 5.47
CA ASP A 144 11.49 -4.80 4.73
C ASP A 144 10.19 -5.58 5.06
N GLU A 145 9.59 -5.32 6.22
CA GLU A 145 8.44 -6.08 6.73
C GLU A 145 7.18 -5.22 6.92
N GLU A 146 7.29 -3.90 6.84
CA GLU A 146 6.15 -3.03 7.14
C GLU A 146 6.12 -1.77 6.27
N VAL A 147 4.90 -1.29 6.07
CA VAL A 147 4.65 0.05 5.54
C VAL A 147 3.76 0.78 6.52
N VAL A 148 4.16 1.99 6.89
CA VAL A 148 3.41 2.89 7.75
C VAL A 148 3.07 4.14 6.95
N ILE A 149 1.78 4.50 6.91
CA ILE A 149 1.33 5.83 6.52
C ILE A 149 1.00 6.59 7.80
N GLU A 150 1.70 7.70 8.05
CA GLU A 150 1.36 8.65 9.09
C GLU A 150 0.71 9.87 8.45
N VAL A 151 -0.48 10.25 8.93
CA VAL A 151 -1.14 11.50 8.52
C VAL A 151 -1.25 12.39 9.76
N ARG A 152 -0.73 13.61 9.66
CA ARG A 152 -0.64 14.54 10.78
C ARG A 152 -1.18 15.91 10.41
N ARG A 153 -1.98 16.50 11.29
CA ARG A 153 -2.33 17.91 11.21
C ARG A 153 -1.22 18.75 11.81
N VAL A 154 -0.68 19.65 11.00
CA VAL A 154 0.46 20.49 11.39
C VAL A 154 -0.07 21.82 11.90
N SER A 155 0.26 22.14 13.15
CA SER A 155 0.01 23.46 13.70
C SER A 155 1.08 24.48 13.28
N GLU A 156 0.78 25.77 13.40
CA GLU A 156 1.77 26.84 13.16
C GLU A 156 3.05 26.62 13.96
N THR A 157 2.90 26.22 15.22
CA THR A 157 4.02 25.94 16.14
C THR A 157 4.89 24.80 15.63
N SER A 158 4.28 23.71 15.15
CA SER A 158 5.02 22.55 14.62
C SER A 158 5.75 22.90 13.33
N LYS A 159 5.12 23.66 12.42
CA LYS A 159 5.73 24.06 11.14
C LYS A 159 7.04 24.83 11.32
N ILE A 160 7.09 25.76 12.27
CA ILE A 160 8.29 26.54 12.58
C ILE A 160 9.44 25.64 13.06
N ILE A 161 9.14 24.62 13.87
CA ILE A 161 10.15 23.66 14.33
C ILE A 161 10.67 22.81 13.17
N PHE A 162 9.79 22.33 12.28
CA PHE A 162 10.17 21.55 11.11
C PHE A 162 11.07 22.31 10.13
N ASP A 163 10.73 23.57 9.82
CA ASP A 163 11.55 24.42 8.95
C ASP A 163 12.96 24.63 9.53
N LYS A 164 13.05 24.77 10.87
CA LYS A 164 14.34 24.91 11.58
C LYS A 164 15.16 23.63 11.59
N VAL A 165 14.53 22.45 11.71
CA VAL A 165 15.21 21.14 11.67
C VAL A 165 15.71 20.83 10.24
N ARG A 166 14.91 21.11 9.21
CA ARG A 166 15.29 20.91 7.80
C ARG A 166 16.51 21.76 7.41
N SER A 167 16.64 22.96 7.97
CA SER A 167 17.83 23.80 7.77
C SER A 167 19.11 23.23 8.40
N ASN A 168 19.00 22.30 9.35
CA ASN A 168 20.12 21.84 10.19
C ASN A 168 20.48 20.35 10.04
N SER A 169 19.73 19.55 9.28
CA SER A 169 19.90 18.08 9.21
C SER A 169 20.03 17.55 7.78
N GLN A 170 21.10 16.80 7.51
CA GLN A 170 21.30 15.98 6.29
C GLN A 170 20.80 14.52 6.46
N ALA A 171 20.01 14.21 7.49
CA ALA A 171 19.63 12.82 7.79
C ALA A 171 18.45 12.35 6.92
N ILE A 172 18.76 11.55 5.90
CA ILE A 172 17.81 10.87 5.01
C ILE A 172 17.39 9.55 5.66
N GLN A 173 16.27 9.55 6.38
CA GLN A 173 15.28 8.49 6.20
C GLN A 173 14.43 8.87 4.99
N SER A 174 14.02 7.91 4.17
CA SER A 174 13.18 8.16 2.98
C SER A 174 11.74 8.52 3.36
N SER A 175 11.54 9.45 4.30
CA SER A 175 10.26 10.10 4.55
C SER A 175 10.05 11.16 3.47
N MET A 176 9.13 10.87 2.56
CA MET A 176 8.71 11.86 1.57
C MET A 176 7.58 12.69 2.18
N TRP A 177 7.91 13.93 2.54
CA TRP A 177 6.94 14.92 3.01
C TRP A 177 6.39 15.66 1.79
N LEU A 178 5.12 15.44 1.47
CA LEU A 178 4.48 16.10 0.34
C LEU A 178 4.00 17.49 0.79
N GLY A 179 4.72 18.52 0.36
CA GLY A 179 4.40 19.92 0.66
C GLY A 179 3.03 20.34 0.13
N GLY A 180 2.37 21.26 0.85
CA GLY A 180 1.01 21.75 0.55
C GLY A 180 0.05 21.72 1.75
N SER A 181 0.52 21.30 2.92
CA SER A 181 -0.31 21.14 4.11
C SER A 181 -0.92 22.46 4.57
N LYS A 182 -2.23 22.43 4.80
CA LYS A 182 -2.94 23.49 5.53
C LYS A 182 -2.36 23.57 6.94
N VAL A 183 -2.29 24.78 7.46
CA VAL A 183 -1.89 24.99 8.84
C VAL A 183 -3.14 25.04 9.68
N PHE A 184 -3.16 24.23 10.73
CA PHE A 184 -4.26 24.10 11.67
C PHE A 184 -3.90 24.86 12.96
N ASP A 185 -4.88 25.22 13.76
CA ASP A 185 -4.75 25.83 15.07
C ASP A 185 -4.15 24.84 16.10
N ASN A 186 -4.04 25.27 17.36
CA ASN A 186 -3.48 24.46 18.43
C ASN A 186 -4.38 23.29 18.87
N ASN A 187 -5.66 23.28 18.48
CA ASN A 187 -6.58 22.16 18.65
C ASN A 187 -6.52 21.21 17.45
N GLY A 188 -5.78 21.57 16.40
CA GLY A 188 -5.65 20.84 15.16
C GLY A 188 -6.83 21.04 14.20
N CYS A 189 -7.46 22.22 14.27
CA CYS A 189 -8.45 22.75 13.34
C CYS A 189 -7.92 24.01 12.66
#